data_AF-A0AA51HV88-F1
#
_entry.id   AF-A0AA51HV88-F1
#
_cell.length_a   1.000
_cell.length_b   1.000
_cell.length_c   1.000
_cell.angle_alpha   90.00
_cell.angle_beta   90.00
_cell.angle_gamma   90.00
#
_symmetry.space_group_name_H-M   'P 1'
#
loop_
_entity.id
_entity.type
_entity.pdbx_description
1 polymer ?
#
loop_
_entity_poly.entity_id
_entity_poly.type
_entity_poly.pdbx_seq_one_letter_code
_entity_poly.pdbx_strand_id
1 'polypeptide(L)'
;NVSNPTVYENVTLTESGKSHATSVLVIPDVLHSDSGKYQCVVSNKFGTTYSNKATVNIVTYPHFRVKPSNVTVKTGELVTLNCAASGDPPPEISWKKDGGSDFPAARERRMNVIPNDPRFFIVNAKPADMGVYSCAAKNDAGTILANATVTVLQEPSFIRVMENKEVVSGESTVLECTVTGSPKPVLKWFKDG
;
A
#
# COMPACT_ATOMS: atom_id res chain seq x y z
N ASN A 1 7.89 17.87 37.06
CA ASN A 1 6.99 19.00 36.78
C ASN A 1 5.58 18.49 36.55
N VAL A 2 4.73 18.60 37.55
CA VAL A 2 3.29 18.36 37.37
C VAL A 2 2.75 19.63 36.73
N SER A 3 2.45 19.59 35.44
CA SER A 3 1.73 20.68 34.78
C SER A 3 0.37 20.84 35.46
N ASN A 4 -0.03 22.08 35.74
CA ASN A 4 -1.37 22.35 36.22
C ASN A 4 -2.38 21.82 35.18
N PRO A 5 -3.50 21.20 35.63
CA PRO A 5 -4.52 20.72 34.71
C PRO A 5 -5.13 21.90 33.94
N THR A 6 -5.19 21.79 32.62
CA THR A 6 -5.91 22.74 31.77
C THR A 6 -7.40 22.65 32.08
N VAL A 7 -8.02 23.78 32.42
CA VAL A 7 -9.46 23.88 32.66
C VAL A 7 -10.12 24.36 31.37
N TYR A 8 -11.08 23.57 30.86
CA TYR A 8 -11.87 23.94 29.69
C TYR A 8 -13.15 24.63 30.14
N GLU A 9 -13.30 25.91 29.78
CA GLU A 9 -14.49 26.71 30.11
C GLU A 9 -15.59 26.60 29.04
N ASN A 10 -15.24 26.11 27.84
CA ASN A 10 -16.15 25.93 26.71
C ASN A 10 -16.90 24.58 26.75
N VAL A 11 -17.63 24.34 27.84
CA VAL A 11 -18.48 23.16 27.99
C VAL A 11 -19.95 23.51 27.81
N THR A 12 -20.74 22.62 27.21
CA THR A 12 -22.20 22.76 27.19
C THR A 12 -22.79 21.99 28.35
N LEU A 13 -23.71 22.62 29.08
CA LEU A 13 -24.43 22.04 30.21
C LEU A 13 -25.92 21.94 29.87
N THR A 14 -26.46 20.74 29.98
CA THR A 14 -27.87 20.45 29.78
C THR A 14 -28.45 19.87 31.05
N GLU A 15 -29.41 20.57 31.66
CA GLU A 15 -30.11 20.12 32.86
C GLU A 15 -31.39 19.36 32.48
N SER A 16 -31.63 18.21 33.12
CA SER A 16 -32.86 17.44 32.97
C SER A 16 -33.56 17.30 34.32
N GLY A 17 -34.33 18.32 34.68
CA GLY A 17 -34.96 18.42 36.00
C GLY A 17 -34.02 19.02 37.05
N LYS A 18 -34.35 18.87 38.35
CA LYS A 18 -33.63 19.55 39.45
C LYS A 18 -32.35 18.85 39.92
N SER A 19 -32.12 17.60 39.52
CA SER A 19 -31.07 16.73 40.07
C SER A 19 -30.19 16.04 39.04
N HIS A 20 -30.41 16.28 37.74
CA HIS A 20 -29.64 15.65 36.67
C HIS A 20 -29.13 16.70 35.72
N ALA A 21 -27.85 16.60 35.37
CA ALA A 21 -27.20 17.44 34.38
C ALA A 21 -26.21 16.61 33.57
N THR A 22 -26.04 17.00 32.31
CA THR A 22 -25.05 16.45 31.38
C THR A 22 -24.14 17.59 30.96
N SER A 23 -22.82 17.37 31.04
CA SER A 23 -21.83 18.30 30.51
C SER A 23 -21.13 17.69 29.31
N VAL A 24 -20.95 18.45 28.23
CA VAL A 24 -20.21 18.03 27.03
C VAL A 24 -19.06 19.00 26.78
N LEU A 25 -17.85 18.46 26.67
CA LEU A 25 -16.67 19.20 26.23
C LEU A 25 -16.48 19.01 24.73
N VAL A 26 -16.37 20.12 23.99
CA VAL A 26 -16.05 20.12 22.56
C VAL A 26 -14.70 20.80 22.38
N ILE A 27 -13.74 20.07 21.80
CA ILE A 27 -12.42 20.60 21.42
C ILE A 27 -12.44 20.76 19.90
N PRO A 28 -12.69 21.96 19.36
CA PRO A 28 -12.61 22.21 17.92
C PRO A 28 -11.14 22.18 17.47
N ASP A 29 -10.91 21.85 16.19
CA ASP A 29 -9.59 21.92 15.53
C ASP A 29 -8.45 21.29 16.34
N VAL A 30 -8.71 20.06 16.79
CA VAL A 30 -7.83 19.31 17.70
C VAL A 30 -6.38 19.27 17.19
N LEU A 31 -5.45 19.65 18.07
CA LEU A 31 -4.01 19.63 17.85
C LEU A 31 -3.37 18.47 18.60
N HIS A 32 -2.15 18.10 18.22
CA HIS A 32 -1.44 17.01 18.88
C HIS A 32 -1.24 17.25 20.40
N SER A 33 -1.14 18.53 20.81
CA SER A 33 -1.06 18.96 22.22
C SER A 33 -2.30 18.64 23.05
N ASP A 34 -3.44 18.36 22.42
CA ASP A 34 -4.67 17.98 23.11
C ASP A 34 -4.67 16.50 23.51
N SER A 35 -3.64 15.74 23.15
CA SER A 35 -3.46 14.37 23.64
C SER A 35 -3.26 14.38 25.15
N GLY A 36 -4.03 13.58 25.87
CA GLY A 36 -3.95 13.59 27.32
C GLY A 36 -5.06 12.83 28.03
N LYS A 37 -5.03 12.92 29.36
CA LYS A 37 -6.05 12.32 30.23
C LYS A 37 -7.06 13.37 30.65
N TYR A 38 -8.31 13.16 30.28
CA TYR A 38 -9.44 14.02 30.59
C TYR A 38 -10.24 13.43 31.76
N GLN A 39 -10.71 14.30 32.66
CA GLN A 39 -11.49 13.91 33.83
C GLN A 39 -12.58 14.96 34.07
N CYS A 40 -13.81 14.51 34.29
CA CYS A 40 -14.90 15.38 34.68
C CYS A 40 -14.92 15.51 36.21
N VAL A 41 -15.03 16.75 36.69
CA VAL A 41 -15.12 17.07 38.12
C VAL A 41 -16.49 17.68 38.37
N VAL A 42 -17.24 17.11 39.30
CA VAL A 42 -18.60 17.56 39.65
C VAL A 42 -18.60 18.02 41.08
N SER A 43 -19.07 19.24 41.34
CA SER A 43 -19.12 19.81 42.70
C SER A 43 -20.43 20.52 42.99
N ASN A 44 -20.84 20.50 44.25
CA ASN A 44 -21.93 21.31 44.79
C ASN A 44 -21.60 21.75 46.23
N LYS A 45 -22.53 22.44 46.91
CA LYS A 45 -22.33 22.94 48.28
C LYS A 45 -22.04 21.86 49.34
N PHE A 46 -22.24 20.58 49.02
CA PHE A 46 -22.06 19.46 49.93
C PHE A 46 -20.82 18.61 49.61
N GLY A 47 -20.17 18.79 48.46
CA GLY A 47 -18.97 18.03 48.12
C GLY A 47 -18.55 18.09 46.66
N THR A 48 -17.47 17.39 46.35
CA THR A 48 -16.90 17.23 45.01
C THR A 48 -16.59 15.76 44.74
N THR A 49 -16.85 15.29 43.52
CA THR A 49 -16.50 13.96 43.05
C THR A 49 -15.89 14.00 41.65
N TYR A 50 -15.23 12.91 41.25
CA TYR A 50 -14.47 12.81 40.01
C TYR A 50 -14.92 11.60 39.20
N SER A 51 -14.98 11.75 37.88
CA SER A 51 -15.11 10.60 36.98
C SER A 51 -13.81 9.78 36.94
N ASN A 52 -13.85 8.62 36.28
CA ASN A 52 -12.64 7.99 35.76
C ASN A 52 -11.94 8.91 34.74
N LYS A 53 -10.64 8.68 34.53
CA LYS A 53 -9.87 9.37 33.49
C LYS A 53 -10.04 8.67 32.15
N ALA A 54 -10.40 9.41 31.10
CA ALA A 54 -10.38 8.95 29.71
C ALA A 54 -9.10 9.46 29.03
N THR A 55 -8.42 8.61 28.25
CA THR A 55 -7.24 9.04 27.49
C THR A 55 -7.68 9.35 26.06
N VAL A 56 -7.36 10.54 25.59
CA VAL A 56 -7.54 10.97 24.20
C VAL A 56 -6.17 10.96 23.55
N ASN A 57 -6.00 10.18 22.48
CA ASN A 57 -4.79 10.13 21.68
C ASN A 57 -5.07 10.78 20.32
N ILE A 58 -4.30 11.78 19.94
CA ILE A 58 -4.47 12.47 18.67
C ILE A 58 -3.59 11.82 17.62
N VAL A 59 -4.23 11.14 16.67
CA VAL A 59 -3.59 10.43 15.56
C VAL A 59 -3.48 11.32 14.32
N THR A 60 -2.49 11.08 13.47
CA THR A 60 -2.29 11.78 12.21
C THR A 60 -2.35 10.83 11.03
N TYR A 61 -2.95 11.29 9.93
CA TYR A 61 -3.03 10.52 8.70
C TYR A 61 -1.65 10.14 8.17
N PRO A 62 -1.50 8.96 7.53
CA PRO A 62 -0.28 8.63 6.83
C PRO A 62 -0.02 9.65 5.71
N HIS A 63 1.26 9.93 5.46
CA HIS A 63 1.74 10.66 4.28
C HIS A 63 2.97 9.95 3.71
N PHE A 64 3.08 9.87 2.39
CA PHE A 64 4.24 9.26 1.74
C PHE A 64 5.47 10.17 1.87
N ARG A 65 6.57 9.61 2.38
CA ARG A 65 7.92 10.19 2.22
C ARG A 65 8.56 9.77 0.91
N VAL A 66 8.33 8.51 0.52
CA VAL A 66 8.82 7.94 -0.74
C VAL A 66 7.65 7.19 -1.38
N LYS A 67 7.31 7.58 -2.61
CA LYS A 67 6.37 6.85 -3.45
C LYS A 67 7.13 5.91 -4.39
N PRO A 68 6.58 4.76 -4.74
CA PRO A 68 7.19 3.90 -5.73
C PRO A 68 7.17 4.56 -7.11
N SER A 69 8.17 4.22 -7.92
CA SER A 69 8.32 4.69 -9.29
C SER A 69 8.28 3.51 -10.25
N ASN A 70 7.84 3.75 -11.47
CA ASN A 70 7.81 2.72 -12.51
C ASN A 70 9.23 2.18 -12.76
N VAL A 71 9.32 0.87 -12.99
CA VAL A 71 10.59 0.21 -13.27
C VAL A 71 10.48 -0.71 -14.47
N THR A 72 11.56 -0.80 -15.24
CA THR A 72 11.71 -1.71 -16.36
C THR A 72 12.97 -2.52 -16.13
N VAL A 73 12.84 -3.84 -16.14
CA VAL A 73 13.95 -4.79 -15.92
C VAL A 73 13.92 -5.88 -16.98
N LYS A 74 15.02 -6.61 -17.15
CA LYS A 74 15.05 -7.83 -17.99
C LYS A 74 14.62 -9.06 -17.18
N THR A 75 14.18 -10.10 -17.88
CA THR A 75 13.92 -11.41 -17.29
C THR A 75 15.15 -11.90 -16.54
N GLY A 76 14.96 -12.40 -15.31
CA GLY A 76 16.04 -12.86 -14.43
C GLY A 76 16.64 -11.78 -13.52
N GLU A 77 16.40 -10.49 -13.79
CA GLU A 77 16.93 -9.40 -12.96
C GLU A 77 16.11 -9.17 -11.68
N LEU A 78 16.63 -8.30 -10.81
CA LEU A 78 15.99 -7.88 -9.58
C LEU A 78 15.02 -6.70 -9.84
N VAL A 79 13.75 -6.87 -9.51
CA VAL A 79 12.81 -5.73 -9.40
C VAL A 79 12.98 -5.11 -8.03
N THR A 80 13.11 -3.78 -7.96
CA THR A 80 13.11 -3.02 -6.71
C THR A 80 12.07 -1.90 -6.76
N LEU A 81 11.18 -1.84 -5.78
CA LEU A 81 10.24 -0.75 -5.57
C LEU A 81 10.44 -0.16 -4.18
N ASN A 82 10.36 1.16 -4.05
CA ASN A 82 10.52 1.85 -2.77
C ASN A 82 9.19 2.41 -2.30
N CYS A 83 8.86 2.23 -1.03
CA CYS A 83 7.73 2.88 -0.40
C CYS A 83 8.00 3.15 1.07
N ALA A 84 7.89 4.42 1.45
CA ALA A 84 8.04 4.86 2.83
C ALA A 84 6.95 5.87 3.16
N ALA A 85 6.32 5.72 4.31
CA ALA A 85 5.32 6.66 4.81
C ALA A 85 5.59 6.99 6.28
N SER A 86 4.99 8.09 6.74
CA SER A 86 4.98 8.45 8.15
C SER A 86 3.60 8.91 8.55
N GLY A 87 3.34 8.86 9.85
CA GLY A 87 2.07 9.13 10.48
C GLY A 87 2.19 8.76 11.95
N ASP A 88 1.16 9.06 12.71
CA ASP A 88 1.07 8.73 14.12
C ASP A 88 -0.28 8.04 14.38
N PRO A 89 -0.32 6.74 14.72
CA PRO A 89 0.82 5.83 14.88
C PRO A 89 1.59 5.60 13.57
N PRO A 90 2.85 5.13 13.63
CA PRO A 90 3.64 4.78 12.45
C PRO A 90 2.87 3.83 11.53
N PRO A 91 2.75 4.13 10.23
CA PRO A 91 1.93 3.33 9.33
C PRO A 91 2.62 2.02 8.95
N GLU A 92 1.83 0.95 8.87
CA GLU A 92 2.24 -0.33 8.29
C GLU A 92 2.21 -0.25 6.76
N ILE A 93 3.27 -0.75 6.12
CA ILE A 93 3.40 -0.81 4.67
C ILE A 93 3.01 -2.20 4.16
N SER A 94 2.14 -2.25 3.15
CA SER A 94 1.74 -3.48 2.47
C SER A 94 1.69 -3.31 0.96
N TRP A 95 1.80 -4.41 0.23
CA TRP A 95 1.89 -4.41 -1.24
C TRP A 95 0.83 -5.31 -1.87
N LYS A 96 0.29 -4.88 -3.00
CA LYS A 96 -0.60 -5.64 -3.86
C LYS A 96 -0.17 -5.51 -5.32
N LYS A 97 -0.42 -6.54 -6.12
CA LYS A 97 -0.27 -6.52 -7.57
C LYS A 97 -1.64 -6.61 -8.22
N ASP A 98 -1.95 -5.67 -9.11
CA ASP A 98 -3.22 -5.60 -9.86
C ASP A 98 -4.47 -5.71 -8.94
N GLY A 99 -4.40 -5.09 -7.75
CA GLY A 99 -5.46 -5.11 -6.74
C GLY A 99 -5.50 -6.35 -5.84
N GLY A 100 -4.73 -7.39 -6.14
CA GLY A 100 -4.68 -8.65 -5.38
C GLY A 100 -3.38 -8.86 -4.59
N SER A 101 -3.45 -9.69 -3.56
CA SER A 101 -2.27 -10.17 -2.81
C SER A 101 -1.74 -11.52 -3.33
N ASP A 102 -2.49 -12.18 -4.21
CA ASP A 102 -2.20 -13.52 -4.69
C ASP A 102 -1.63 -13.50 -6.13
N PHE A 103 -0.32 -13.32 -6.24
CA PHE A 103 0.38 -13.22 -7.53
C PHE A 103 1.62 -14.12 -7.60
N PRO A 104 2.13 -14.45 -8.81
CA PRO A 104 3.16 -15.47 -8.99
C PRO A 104 4.40 -15.27 -8.12
N ALA A 105 4.99 -14.07 -8.08
CA ALA A 105 6.16 -13.81 -7.23
C ALA A 105 5.90 -14.03 -5.72
N ALA A 106 4.68 -13.80 -5.23
CA ALA A 106 4.32 -14.08 -3.84
C ALA A 106 4.20 -15.60 -3.60
N ARG A 107 3.49 -16.34 -4.46
CA ARG A 107 3.33 -17.81 -4.36
C ARG A 107 4.66 -18.54 -4.47
N GLU A 108 5.52 -18.08 -5.36
CA GLU A 108 6.84 -18.65 -5.64
C GLU A 108 7.92 -18.18 -4.65
N ARG A 109 7.56 -17.38 -3.62
CA ARG A 109 8.48 -16.84 -2.61
C ARG A 109 9.68 -16.06 -3.19
N ARG A 110 9.47 -15.40 -4.33
CA ARG A 110 10.44 -14.48 -4.95
C ARG A 110 10.29 -13.04 -4.46
N MET A 111 9.12 -12.72 -3.91
CA MET A 111 8.82 -11.44 -3.28
C MET A 111 9.45 -11.35 -1.88
N ASN A 112 10.10 -10.24 -1.57
CA ASN A 112 10.70 -9.96 -0.27
C ASN A 112 10.31 -8.54 0.21
N VAL A 113 9.94 -8.45 1.48
CA VAL A 113 9.74 -7.19 2.22
C VAL A 113 10.52 -7.32 3.52
N ILE A 114 11.43 -6.39 3.79
CA ILE A 114 12.28 -6.42 4.98
C ILE A 114 11.67 -5.47 6.02
N PRO A 115 11.52 -5.89 7.30
CA PRO A 115 11.05 -5.00 8.34
C PRO A 115 11.92 -3.75 8.45
N ASN A 116 11.29 -2.57 8.54
CA ASN A 116 11.96 -1.26 8.59
C ASN A 116 12.81 -0.88 7.36
N ASP A 117 12.76 -1.65 6.28
CA ASP A 117 13.33 -1.27 4.99
C ASP A 117 12.20 -0.78 4.08
N PRO A 118 12.31 0.40 3.46
CA PRO A 118 11.28 0.88 2.54
C PRO A 118 11.21 0.07 1.23
N ARG A 119 12.11 -0.90 1.01
CA ARG A 119 12.23 -1.61 -0.25
C ARG A 119 11.41 -2.89 -0.29
N PHE A 120 10.75 -3.06 -1.43
CA PHE A 120 10.10 -4.28 -1.90
C PHE A 120 10.90 -4.84 -3.06
N PHE A 121 11.17 -6.14 -3.06
CA PHE A 121 11.94 -6.77 -4.14
C PHE A 121 11.28 -8.01 -4.69
N ILE A 122 11.44 -8.24 -5.99
CA ILE A 122 11.17 -9.53 -6.63
C ILE A 122 12.47 -10.00 -7.26
N VAL A 123 13.00 -11.13 -6.77
CA VAL A 123 14.17 -11.77 -7.38
C VAL A 123 13.75 -12.58 -8.60
N ASN A 124 14.68 -12.75 -9.55
CA ASN A 124 14.48 -13.56 -10.76
C ASN A 124 13.17 -13.19 -11.48
N ALA A 125 13.11 -11.94 -11.98
CA ALA A 125 11.92 -11.39 -12.62
C ALA A 125 11.42 -12.27 -13.77
N LYS A 126 10.11 -12.52 -13.82
CA LYS A 126 9.43 -13.27 -14.88
C LYS A 126 8.43 -12.37 -15.61
N PRO A 127 8.08 -12.68 -16.89
CA PRO A 127 7.05 -11.93 -17.60
C PRO A 127 5.72 -11.81 -16.83
N ALA A 128 5.35 -12.84 -16.05
CA ALA A 128 4.13 -12.85 -15.23
C ALA A 128 4.16 -11.87 -14.04
N ASP A 129 5.33 -11.33 -13.69
CA ASP A 129 5.48 -10.31 -12.64
C ASP A 129 5.15 -8.90 -13.14
N MET A 130 4.98 -8.71 -14.45
CA MET A 130 4.53 -7.44 -15.04
C MET A 130 3.15 -7.06 -14.51
N GLY A 131 2.95 -5.79 -14.18
CA GLY A 131 1.66 -5.27 -13.70
C GLY A 131 1.80 -4.00 -12.89
N VAL A 132 0.69 -3.57 -12.29
CA VAL A 132 0.63 -2.41 -11.41
C VAL A 132 0.78 -2.88 -9.96
N TYR A 133 1.80 -2.39 -9.29
CA TYR A 133 2.07 -2.64 -7.87
C TYR A 133 1.59 -1.45 -7.05
N SER A 134 0.72 -1.72 -6.08
CA SER A 134 0.16 -0.73 -5.17
C SER A 134 0.81 -0.88 -3.79
N CYS A 135 1.50 0.16 -3.34
CA CYS A 135 1.89 0.32 -1.95
C CYS A 135 0.75 0.95 -1.16
N ALA A 136 0.36 0.32 -0.05
CA ALA A 136 -0.58 0.85 0.91
C ALA A 136 0.13 1.15 2.23
N ALA A 137 -0.02 2.39 2.73
CA ALA A 137 0.42 2.80 4.05
C ALA A 137 -0.81 3.02 4.94
N LYS A 138 -0.94 2.24 6.01
CA LYS A 138 -2.12 2.23 6.89
C LYS A 138 -1.75 2.46 8.35
N ASN A 139 -2.49 3.33 9.03
CA ASN A 139 -2.53 3.42 10.48
C ASN A 139 -4.00 3.58 10.95
N ASP A 140 -4.19 3.88 12.23
CA ASP A 140 -5.52 4.04 12.84
C ASP A 140 -6.30 5.25 12.29
N ALA A 141 -5.61 6.27 11.77
CA ALA A 141 -6.26 7.43 11.16
C ALA A 141 -6.79 7.13 9.75
N GLY A 142 -6.10 6.28 8.99
CA GLY A 142 -6.55 5.90 7.65
C GLY A 142 -5.54 5.16 6.81
N THR A 143 -5.78 5.13 5.50
CA THR A 143 -4.93 4.46 4.51
C THR A 143 -4.71 5.35 3.29
N ILE A 144 -3.47 5.38 2.81
CA ILE A 144 -3.10 6.03 1.54
C ILE A 144 -2.48 5.00 0.59
N LEU A 145 -2.64 5.24 -0.71
CA LEU A 145 -2.17 4.33 -1.76
C LEU A 145 -1.25 5.07 -2.75
N ALA A 146 -0.22 4.38 -3.24
CA ALA A 146 0.60 4.83 -4.35
C ALA A 146 0.95 3.65 -5.26
N ASN A 147 0.95 3.88 -6.57
CA ASN A 147 1.11 2.83 -7.58
C ASN A 147 2.41 3.01 -8.36
N ALA A 148 2.98 1.90 -8.81
CA ALA A 148 4.06 1.86 -9.79
C ALA A 148 3.86 0.67 -10.75
N THR A 149 4.20 0.88 -12.02
CA THR A 149 4.16 -0.17 -13.03
C THR A 149 5.51 -0.86 -13.11
N VAL A 150 5.52 -2.19 -13.05
CA VAL A 150 6.68 -3.04 -13.31
C VAL A 150 6.57 -3.59 -14.73
N THR A 151 7.58 -3.35 -15.56
CA THR A 151 7.73 -3.90 -16.90
C THR A 151 8.89 -4.89 -16.92
N VAL A 152 8.66 -6.09 -17.46
CA VAL A 152 9.71 -7.11 -17.65
C VAL A 152 9.95 -7.34 -19.13
N LEU A 153 11.19 -7.09 -19.56
CA LEU A 153 11.66 -7.31 -20.92
C LEU A 153 12.14 -8.75 -21.08
N GLN A 154 11.81 -9.35 -22.22
CA GLN A 154 12.19 -10.71 -22.58
C GLN A 154 12.67 -10.70 -24.03
N GLU A 155 13.89 -11.18 -24.25
CA GLU A 155 14.42 -11.33 -25.60
C GLU A 155 13.55 -12.29 -26.43
N PRO A 156 13.40 -12.05 -27.74
CA PRO A 156 12.69 -12.97 -28.60
C PRO A 156 13.34 -14.35 -28.61
N SER A 157 12.54 -15.40 -28.44
CA SER A 157 13.00 -16.78 -28.56
C SER A 157 11.94 -17.66 -29.20
N PHE A 158 12.38 -18.73 -29.88
CA PHE A 158 11.47 -19.70 -30.48
C PHE A 158 10.90 -20.63 -29.40
N ILE A 159 9.58 -20.75 -29.36
CA ILE A 159 8.89 -21.77 -28.57
C ILE A 159 8.99 -23.11 -29.29
N ARG A 160 8.75 -23.10 -30.61
CA ARG A 160 8.92 -24.27 -31.47
C ARG A 160 9.75 -23.89 -32.69
N VAL A 161 10.82 -24.64 -32.92
CA VAL A 161 11.65 -24.50 -34.11
C VAL A 161 10.86 -25.03 -35.31
N MET A 162 11.03 -24.42 -36.48
CA MET A 162 10.41 -24.90 -37.71
C MET A 162 11.03 -26.23 -38.13
N GLU A 163 10.20 -27.13 -38.64
CA GLU A 163 10.62 -28.43 -39.15
C GLU A 163 10.54 -28.47 -40.68
N ASN A 164 11.40 -29.30 -41.28
CA ASN A 164 11.37 -29.55 -42.72
C ASN A 164 10.05 -30.22 -43.12
N LYS A 165 9.50 -29.82 -44.26
CA LYS A 165 8.29 -30.43 -44.82
C LYS A 165 8.52 -30.84 -46.28
N GLU A 166 8.17 -32.07 -46.60
CA GLU A 166 8.00 -32.54 -47.98
C GLU A 166 6.52 -32.43 -48.35
N VAL A 167 6.24 -31.88 -49.54
CA VAL A 167 4.89 -31.54 -49.98
C VAL A 167 4.74 -31.97 -51.42
N VAL A 168 3.63 -32.64 -51.76
CA VAL A 168 3.36 -33.07 -53.13
C VAL A 168 3.07 -31.85 -54.01
N SER A 169 3.59 -31.86 -55.24
CA SER A 169 3.35 -30.78 -56.20
C SER A 169 1.85 -30.55 -56.41
N GLY A 170 1.42 -29.30 -56.24
CA GLY A 170 0.02 -28.89 -56.35
C GLY A 170 -0.74 -28.90 -55.01
N GLU A 171 -0.15 -29.43 -53.94
CA GLU A 171 -0.71 -29.32 -52.60
C GLU A 171 -0.23 -28.06 -51.85
N SER A 172 -1.00 -27.64 -50.85
CA SER A 172 -0.66 -26.51 -49.98
C SER A 172 0.10 -26.98 -48.74
N THR A 173 1.01 -26.14 -48.24
CA THR A 173 1.73 -26.39 -46.98
C THR A 173 1.62 -25.22 -46.02
N VAL A 174 1.76 -25.52 -44.73
CA VAL A 174 1.72 -24.53 -43.64
C VAL A 174 3.04 -24.56 -42.91
N LEU A 175 3.75 -23.43 -42.89
CA LEU A 175 4.90 -23.21 -42.02
C LEU A 175 4.44 -22.41 -40.81
N GLU A 176 4.74 -22.91 -39.62
CA GLU A 176 4.34 -22.27 -38.36
C GLU A 176 5.59 -21.84 -37.60
N CYS A 177 5.65 -20.56 -37.22
CA CYS A 177 6.73 -19.98 -36.44
C CYS A 177 6.16 -19.41 -35.14
N THR A 178 6.44 -20.09 -34.03
CA THR A 178 5.89 -19.73 -32.71
C THR A 178 7.02 -19.16 -31.85
N VAL A 179 6.91 -17.89 -31.46
CA VAL A 179 7.92 -17.16 -30.69
C VAL A 179 7.34 -16.58 -29.40
N THR A 180 8.20 -16.33 -28.41
CA THR A 180 7.91 -15.52 -27.22
C THR A 180 8.83 -14.30 -27.18
N GLY A 181 8.49 -13.30 -26.37
CA GLY A 181 9.29 -12.09 -26.16
C GLY A 181 8.45 -10.92 -25.65
N SER A 182 9.11 -9.97 -24.98
CA SER A 182 8.53 -8.75 -24.43
C SER A 182 9.49 -7.57 -24.65
N PRO A 183 9.14 -6.54 -25.44
CA PRO A 183 7.86 -6.37 -26.13
C PRO A 183 7.57 -7.46 -27.16
N LYS A 184 6.32 -7.56 -27.61
CA LYS A 184 5.89 -8.58 -28.57
C LYS A 184 6.81 -8.57 -29.81
N PRO A 185 7.46 -9.69 -30.17
CA PRO A 185 8.35 -9.75 -31.32
C PRO A 185 7.61 -9.47 -32.63
N VAL A 186 8.32 -8.88 -33.59
CA VAL A 186 7.84 -8.70 -34.96
C VAL A 186 8.34 -9.85 -35.82
N LEU A 187 7.44 -10.60 -36.44
CA LEU A 187 7.77 -11.73 -37.32
C LEU A 187 7.92 -11.26 -38.77
N LYS A 188 8.92 -11.80 -39.47
CA LYS A 188 9.16 -11.60 -40.90
C LYS A 188 9.58 -12.93 -41.53
N TRP A 189 9.12 -13.18 -42.73
CA TRP A 189 9.43 -14.39 -43.51
C TRP A 189 10.33 -14.03 -44.68
N PHE A 190 11.31 -14.89 -44.97
CA PHE A 190 12.21 -14.76 -46.10
C PHE A 190 12.37 -16.12 -46.76
N LYS A 191 12.56 -16.12 -48.07
CA LYS A 191 12.89 -17.30 -48.88
C LYS A 191 14.21 -16.99 -49.57
N ASP A 192 15.17 -17.88 -49.43
CA ASP A 192 16.50 -17.79 -50.07
C ASP A 192 17.39 -16.63 -49.56
N GLY A 193 17.21 -16.22 -48.29
CA GLY A 193 18.00 -15.17 -47.64
C GLY A 193 17.58 -13.76 -48.06
#